data_AF-W0I532-F1
#
_entry.id   AF-W0I532-F1
#
_cell.length_a   1.000
_cell.length_b   1.000
_cell.length_c   1.000
_cell.angle_alpha   90.00
_cell.angle_beta   90.00
_cell.angle_gamma   90.00
#
_symmetry.space_group_name_H-M   'P 1'
#
loop_
_entity.id
_entity.type
_entity.pdbx_description
1 polymer ?
#
loop_
_entity_poly.entity_id
_entity_poly.type
_entity_poly.pdbx_seq_one_letter_code
_entity_poly.pdbx_strand_id
1 'polypeptide(L)'
;MKKCLILLLIGVLMFSVISSGCITGTKTVTPEKSISPTISSSTSTQEKNEVVLRLIGPNGEEKALTLEDIKKLPQFEGKGGLKTKAGSIKAVGTYKGVLLTDLLKLVNGLSPDYNYIITAADGYSVTVSYDFVLGKGIDTMDENGNPIKGSVVPIIAYEFNGKPIEFKLDENIYPLQIALVNKDRCYITPGNLWVKAVIRIEVIKAAEGNEETTTKTGYVEVTDFRGKTVRIKQPVERIVSLYGLATQMVYLLGEGEKVLGSTPLAMNDAFIQLIDPGMKNRMIFVGSPKSANVEEVKKLNPDVVFTAAWGNERLNEQIENLGIPVIALDLETVENYLKSLEIMGKALGKEDKAREAIEYYKSAMKVVTERTAKIPESEKPRVLLIYYSLKSKAFKAPGREYFQNVLIEMAGGISVSKELPGGWNVINVEQVARWDPDVILVVSYSLKYPSTKVKEDILNDPAWSSIKAVKEGKVYAMPNDGESWDYPAPKWILGLYWTAKVLHPDLFKDLNIKKKADEFYQKFFGISIDKVKIVGDIS
;
A
#
# COMPACT_ATOMS: atom_id res chain seq x y z
N MET A 1 27.52 51.06 -22.10
CA MET A 1 27.39 52.12 -21.08
C MET A 1 26.93 51.47 -19.79
N LYS A 2 27.85 51.29 -18.82
CA LYS A 2 27.91 52.00 -17.53
C LYS A 2 26.71 51.67 -16.62
N LYS A 3 26.85 50.81 -15.60
CA LYS A 3 27.53 50.92 -14.28
C LYS A 3 26.66 51.58 -13.19
N CYS A 4 26.88 51.05 -11.97
CA CYS A 4 26.59 51.54 -10.61
C CYS A 4 25.23 51.12 -10.01
N LEU A 5 25.15 50.29 -8.95
CA LEU A 5 25.80 50.28 -7.62
C LEU A 5 25.29 51.41 -6.72
N ILE A 6 24.70 51.05 -5.56
CA ILE A 6 24.86 51.72 -4.24
C ILE A 6 24.47 50.73 -3.12
N LEU A 7 25.37 50.65 -2.13
CA LEU A 7 25.32 49.96 -0.83
C LEU A 7 24.55 50.78 0.22
N LEU A 8 24.10 50.13 1.32
CA LEU A 8 24.42 50.45 2.74
C LEU A 8 23.66 49.43 3.65
N LEU A 9 24.20 48.60 4.58
CA LEU A 9 25.13 48.65 5.74
C LEU A 9 24.43 48.80 7.12
N ILE A 10 24.97 48.08 8.13
CA ILE A 10 24.79 48.15 9.63
C ILE A 10 23.85 47.06 10.21
N GLY A 11 24.13 46.28 11.28
CA GLY A 11 25.25 46.15 12.25
C GLY A 11 24.94 44.96 13.20
N VAL A 12 25.88 44.03 13.45
CA VAL A 12 26.70 43.81 14.69
C VAL A 12 25.95 43.84 16.05
N LEU A 13 25.91 42.71 16.77
CA LEU A 13 26.46 42.58 18.14
C LEU A 13 26.47 41.14 18.71
N MET A 14 27.64 40.79 19.24
CA MET A 14 28.05 39.61 20.03
C MET A 14 27.48 39.64 21.46
N PHE A 15 27.38 38.48 22.15
CA PHE A 15 28.30 38.10 23.25
C PHE A 15 27.87 36.79 23.93
N SER A 16 28.86 35.97 24.25
CA SER A 16 28.80 34.83 25.16
C SER A 16 29.51 35.17 26.49
N VAL A 17 29.32 34.28 27.49
CA VAL A 17 30.20 33.98 28.65
C VAL A 17 29.69 34.36 30.07
N ILE A 18 29.28 33.29 30.78
CA ILE A 18 29.57 32.84 32.18
C ILE A 18 29.43 33.83 33.36
N SER A 19 28.66 33.43 34.39
CA SER A 19 29.16 33.37 35.78
C SER A 19 28.27 32.54 36.72
N SER A 20 28.96 31.90 37.66
CA SER A 20 28.51 30.97 38.71
C SER A 20 27.74 31.63 39.85
N GLY A 21 26.98 30.82 40.59
CA GLY A 21 26.49 31.18 41.93
C GLY A 21 25.75 30.05 42.63
N CYS A 22 26.45 29.27 43.45
CA CYS A 22 25.86 28.47 44.51
C CYS A 22 25.34 29.39 45.63
N ILE A 23 24.25 29.03 46.32
CA ILE A 23 24.13 29.03 47.78
C ILE A 23 22.90 28.18 48.20
N THR A 24 23.10 27.57 49.35
CA THR A 24 22.41 26.53 50.12
C THR A 24 20.98 26.81 50.59
N GLY A 25 20.23 25.72 50.82
CA GLY A 25 19.07 25.69 51.70
C GLY A 25 18.62 24.27 52.03
N THR A 26 19.17 23.70 53.10
CA THR A 26 18.81 22.42 53.69
C THR A 26 17.46 22.48 54.42
N LYS A 27 16.66 21.41 54.36
CA LYS A 27 15.84 20.94 55.48
C LYS A 27 15.65 19.42 55.41
N THR A 28 16.16 18.78 56.46
CA THR A 28 16.09 17.37 56.83
C THR A 28 14.75 17.03 57.48
N VAL A 29 14.16 15.87 57.16
CA VAL A 29 13.50 14.98 58.14
C VAL A 29 13.77 13.52 57.75
N THR A 30 14.24 12.76 58.73
CA THR A 30 14.70 11.36 58.71
C THR A 30 13.56 10.40 59.15
N PRO A 31 13.76 9.06 59.25
CA PRO A 31 12.83 8.06 58.72
C PRO A 31 12.18 7.18 59.80
N GLU A 32 11.27 6.28 59.41
CA GLU A 32 10.87 5.19 60.30
C GLU A 32 10.80 3.82 59.60
N LYS A 33 11.23 2.82 60.37
CA LYS A 33 11.63 1.43 60.05
C LYS A 33 10.47 0.50 59.66
N SER A 34 10.78 -0.56 58.89
CA SER A 34 10.68 -1.96 59.38
C SER A 34 11.35 -2.90 58.34
N ILE A 35 12.50 -3.50 58.68
CA ILE A 35 12.71 -4.88 59.16
C ILE A 35 12.27 -5.96 58.15
N SER A 36 13.26 -6.55 57.46
CA SER A 36 13.14 -7.84 56.76
C SER A 36 12.96 -9.00 57.74
N PRO A 37 12.35 -10.09 57.27
CA PRO A 37 13.07 -11.36 57.36
C PRO A 37 13.09 -12.10 56.01
N THR A 38 14.25 -12.68 55.76
CA THR A 38 14.58 -13.61 54.68
C THR A 38 13.60 -14.79 54.61
N ILE A 39 13.00 -15.04 53.43
CA ILE A 39 12.46 -16.36 53.08
C ILE A 39 13.04 -16.78 51.73
N SER A 40 13.91 -17.79 51.83
CA SER A 40 14.15 -18.91 50.93
C SER A 40 13.51 -18.90 49.53
N SER A 41 14.38 -19.06 48.55
CA SER A 41 14.18 -19.79 47.28
C SER A 41 12.82 -20.47 47.06
N SER A 42 12.09 -20.00 46.07
CA SER A 42 11.33 -20.87 45.15
C SER A 42 11.26 -20.23 43.76
N THR A 43 12.40 -20.17 43.10
CA THR A 43 12.44 -20.23 41.63
C THR A 43 11.87 -21.58 41.22
N SER A 44 10.62 -21.62 40.79
CA SER A 44 10.11 -22.55 39.76
C SER A 44 8.59 -22.45 39.65
N THR A 45 8.13 -22.62 38.40
CA THR A 45 6.80 -23.15 38.00
C THR A 45 5.67 -22.22 37.57
N GLN A 46 5.92 -20.97 37.12
CA GLN A 46 4.86 -20.18 36.44
C GLN A 46 5.12 -19.72 34.99
N GLU A 47 6.33 -19.91 34.42
CA GLU A 47 6.57 -19.64 32.98
C GLU A 47 6.20 -20.81 32.04
N LYS A 48 5.85 -21.99 32.57
CA LYS A 48 5.86 -23.24 31.77
C LYS A 48 4.63 -23.50 30.88
N ASN A 49 3.58 -22.68 30.95
CA ASN A 49 2.28 -23.00 30.33
C ASN A 49 1.73 -21.92 29.38
N GLU A 50 2.53 -20.92 28.98
CA GLU A 50 2.06 -19.93 28.01
C GLU A 50 1.99 -20.53 26.59
N VAL A 51 0.84 -20.38 25.96
CA VAL A 51 0.63 -20.78 24.56
C VAL A 51 1.33 -19.79 23.66
N VAL A 52 2.35 -20.25 22.93
CA VAL A 52 3.16 -19.42 22.04
C VAL A 52 2.80 -19.60 20.57
N LEU A 53 2.08 -20.69 20.23
CA LEU A 53 1.64 -20.97 18.86
C LEU A 53 0.28 -21.65 18.86
N ARG A 54 -0.65 -21.16 18.03
CA ARG A 54 -1.93 -21.82 17.75
C ARG A 54 -1.91 -22.38 16.33
N LEU A 55 -2.10 -23.69 16.19
CA LEU A 55 -2.31 -24.33 14.90
C LEU A 55 -3.81 -24.53 14.68
N ILE A 56 -4.34 -24.09 13.55
CA ILE A 56 -5.75 -24.29 13.18
C ILE A 56 -5.78 -25.23 11.98
N GLY A 57 -6.40 -26.39 12.16
CA GLY A 57 -6.57 -27.40 11.12
C GLY A 57 -7.68 -27.06 10.12
N PRO A 58 -7.79 -27.83 9.03
CA PRO A 58 -8.70 -27.54 7.92
C PRO A 58 -10.19 -27.60 8.30
N ASN A 59 -10.56 -28.22 9.42
CA ASN A 59 -11.94 -28.28 9.92
C ASN A 59 -12.17 -27.34 11.12
N GLY A 60 -11.25 -26.41 11.37
CA GLY A 60 -11.31 -25.45 12.47
C GLY A 60 -10.87 -26.00 13.82
N GLU A 61 -10.33 -27.22 13.87
CA GLU A 61 -9.73 -27.77 15.08
C GLU A 61 -8.50 -26.96 15.49
N GLU A 62 -8.42 -26.57 16.75
CA GLU A 62 -7.30 -25.78 17.24
C GLU A 62 -6.38 -26.61 18.12
N LYS A 63 -5.08 -26.52 17.88
CA LYS A 63 -4.02 -27.04 18.74
C LYS A 63 -3.15 -25.90 19.25
N ALA A 64 -3.31 -25.58 20.53
CA ALA A 64 -2.47 -24.65 21.24
C ALA A 64 -1.19 -25.34 21.73
N LEU A 65 -0.03 -24.76 21.42
CA LEU A 65 1.29 -25.29 21.76
C LEU A 65 2.06 -24.31 22.65
N THR A 66 2.60 -24.82 23.74
CA THR A 66 3.62 -24.12 24.53
C THR A 66 4.99 -24.24 23.86
N LEU A 67 5.96 -23.44 24.29
CA LEU A 67 7.33 -23.55 23.77
C LEU A 67 7.95 -24.92 24.07
N GLU A 68 7.61 -25.51 25.22
CA GLU A 68 8.06 -26.86 25.59
C GLU A 68 7.42 -27.95 24.73
N ASP A 69 6.16 -27.77 24.30
CA ASP A 69 5.51 -28.70 23.37
C ASP A 69 6.21 -28.67 22.00
N ILE A 70 6.56 -27.46 21.52
CA ILE A 70 7.31 -27.30 20.26
C ILE A 70 8.69 -27.97 20.37
N LYS A 71 9.42 -27.76 21.46
CA LYS A 71 10.76 -28.35 21.68
C LYS A 71 10.77 -29.89 21.77
N LYS A 72 9.64 -30.52 22.09
CA LYS A 72 9.49 -31.99 22.11
C LYS A 72 9.28 -32.61 20.73
N LEU A 73 8.91 -31.80 19.72
CA LEU A 73 8.78 -32.26 18.34
C LEU A 73 10.15 -32.53 17.71
N PRO A 74 10.23 -33.27 16.59
CA PRO A 74 11.48 -33.51 15.87
C PRO A 74 12.20 -32.19 15.56
N GLN A 75 13.35 -31.99 16.18
CA GLN A 75 14.12 -30.77 16.04
C GLN A 75 14.91 -30.77 14.73
N PHE A 76 14.96 -29.60 14.08
CA PHE A 76 15.75 -29.36 12.89
C PHE A 76 16.70 -28.18 13.15
N GLU A 77 17.96 -28.38 12.82
CA GLU A 77 19.00 -27.35 12.88
C GLU A 77 19.59 -27.16 11.49
N GLY A 78 19.75 -25.90 11.07
CA GLY A 78 20.30 -25.56 9.77
C GLY A 78 20.75 -24.11 9.69
N LYS A 79 21.49 -23.79 8.63
CA LYS A 79 22.03 -22.46 8.37
C LYS A 79 21.15 -21.70 7.38
N GLY A 80 20.98 -20.42 7.62
CA GLY A 80 20.22 -19.55 6.73
C GLY A 80 20.57 -18.09 6.94
N GLY A 81 20.12 -17.27 6.00
CA GLY A 81 20.15 -15.82 6.12
C GLY A 81 19.15 -15.19 5.17
N LEU A 82 18.91 -13.90 5.33
CA LEU A 82 17.93 -13.17 4.54
C LEU A 82 18.53 -11.96 3.84
N LYS A 83 18.06 -11.70 2.61
CA LYS A 83 18.30 -10.45 1.89
C LYS A 83 17.08 -9.56 2.03
N THR A 84 17.26 -8.41 2.65
CA THR A 84 16.22 -7.38 2.78
C THR A 84 15.85 -6.79 1.42
N LYS A 85 14.67 -6.17 1.30
CA LYS A 85 14.27 -5.42 0.09
C LYS A 85 15.26 -4.31 -0.28
N ALA A 86 15.95 -3.74 0.71
CA ALA A 86 17.02 -2.74 0.51
C ALA A 86 18.37 -3.35 0.05
N GLY A 87 18.41 -4.65 -0.23
CA GLY A 87 19.61 -5.36 -0.71
C GLY A 87 20.57 -5.84 0.38
N SER A 88 20.42 -5.35 1.62
CA SER A 88 21.29 -5.77 2.74
C SER A 88 21.04 -7.22 3.17
N ILE A 89 22.12 -7.96 3.43
CA ILE A 89 22.08 -9.33 3.95
C ILE A 89 22.15 -9.29 5.47
N LYS A 90 21.23 -9.99 6.14
CA LYS A 90 21.07 -9.97 7.59
C LYS A 90 20.76 -11.37 8.13
N ALA A 91 20.86 -11.50 9.45
CA ALA A 91 20.43 -12.68 10.20
C ALA A 91 21.06 -13.98 9.66
N VAL A 92 22.32 -13.89 9.23
CA VAL A 92 23.09 -15.04 8.75
C VAL A 92 23.58 -15.84 9.95
N GLY A 93 23.23 -17.11 10.02
CA GLY A 93 23.65 -17.98 11.11
C GLY A 93 22.92 -19.30 11.16
N THR A 94 23.07 -19.99 12.28
CA THR A 94 22.42 -21.26 12.56
C THR A 94 21.10 -21.02 13.27
N TYR A 95 20.03 -21.63 12.77
CA TYR A 95 18.73 -21.63 13.42
C TYR A 95 18.37 -23.04 13.85
N LYS A 96 17.67 -23.12 14.97
CA LYS A 96 17.13 -24.36 15.49
C LYS A 96 15.64 -24.21 15.78
N GLY A 97 14.88 -25.21 15.39
CA GLY A 97 13.43 -25.15 15.37
C GLY A 97 12.79 -26.48 15.03
N VAL A 98 11.54 -26.43 14.57
CA VAL A 98 10.77 -27.58 14.08
C VAL A 98 10.40 -27.34 12.63
N LEU A 99 10.45 -28.38 11.79
CA LEU A 99 9.98 -28.28 10.40
C LEU A 99 8.53 -27.84 10.37
N LEU A 100 8.22 -26.89 9.49
CA LEU A 100 6.85 -26.42 9.31
C LEU A 100 5.90 -27.57 8.91
N THR A 101 6.40 -28.52 8.11
CA THR A 101 5.67 -29.74 7.72
C THR A 101 5.30 -30.63 8.92
N ASP A 102 6.17 -30.74 9.94
CA ASP A 102 5.89 -31.57 11.11
C ASP A 102 4.86 -30.91 12.03
N LEU A 103 4.85 -29.58 12.12
CA LEU A 103 3.78 -28.85 12.81
C LEU A 103 2.43 -29.03 12.13
N LEU A 104 2.37 -28.89 10.80
CA LEU A 104 1.12 -29.01 10.05
C LEU A 104 0.51 -30.42 10.13
N LYS A 105 1.32 -31.47 10.23
CA LYS A 105 0.84 -32.84 10.47
C LYS A 105 0.08 -32.98 11.80
N LEU A 106 0.35 -32.15 12.80
CA LEU A 106 -0.34 -32.22 14.10
C LEU A 106 -1.82 -31.87 14.03
N VAL A 107 -2.24 -31.20 12.96
CA VAL A 107 -3.62 -30.77 12.70
C VAL A 107 -4.12 -31.30 11.35
N ASN A 108 -3.55 -32.41 10.86
CA ASN A 108 -3.89 -33.02 9.55
C ASN A 108 -3.86 -32.02 8.37
N GLY A 109 -3.03 -30.98 8.48
CA GLY A 109 -3.03 -29.84 7.58
C GLY A 109 -2.07 -29.96 6.40
N LEU A 110 -1.18 -30.95 6.38
CA LEU A 110 -0.17 -31.06 5.31
C LEU A 110 -0.77 -31.75 4.07
N SER A 111 -1.33 -30.96 3.14
CA SER A 111 -1.86 -31.43 1.84
C SER A 111 -1.61 -30.39 0.74
N PRO A 112 -1.43 -30.81 -0.54
CA PRO A 112 -1.50 -29.91 -1.69
C PRO A 112 -2.85 -29.18 -1.82
N ASP A 113 -3.92 -29.69 -1.20
CA ASP A 113 -5.24 -29.07 -1.21
C ASP A 113 -5.35 -27.87 -0.26
N TYR A 114 -4.27 -27.49 0.43
CA TYR A 114 -4.26 -26.46 1.45
C TYR A 114 -3.20 -25.38 1.21
N ASN A 115 -3.56 -24.15 1.57
CA ASN A 115 -2.64 -23.05 1.82
C ASN A 115 -2.59 -22.79 3.33
N TYR A 116 -1.58 -22.04 3.76
CA TYR A 116 -1.30 -21.81 5.18
C TYR A 116 -1.16 -20.32 5.45
N ILE A 117 -2.05 -19.78 6.29
CA ILE A 117 -1.93 -18.41 6.78
C ILE A 117 -1.03 -18.43 8.01
N ILE A 118 0.10 -17.75 7.94
CA ILE A 118 1.03 -17.56 9.05
C ILE A 118 0.79 -16.14 9.59
N THR A 119 0.41 -16.02 10.85
CA THR A 119 0.10 -14.74 11.51
C THR A 119 1.10 -14.44 12.61
N ALA A 120 1.62 -13.22 12.58
CA ALA A 120 2.50 -12.65 13.58
C ALA A 120 1.74 -11.80 14.60
N ALA A 121 2.36 -11.55 15.75
CA ALA A 121 1.77 -10.80 16.86
C ALA A 121 1.42 -9.34 16.53
N ASP A 122 2.11 -8.72 15.57
CA ASP A 122 1.85 -7.36 15.09
C ASP A 122 0.67 -7.28 14.09
N GLY A 123 -0.02 -8.40 13.84
CA GLY A 123 -1.11 -8.51 12.88
C GLY A 123 -0.65 -8.72 11.44
N TYR A 124 0.66 -8.78 11.17
CA TYR A 124 1.17 -9.21 9.88
C TYR A 124 0.73 -10.66 9.62
N SER A 125 0.26 -10.93 8.40
CA SER A 125 0.00 -12.29 7.96
C SER A 125 0.47 -12.51 6.54
N VAL A 126 0.88 -13.74 6.26
CA VAL A 126 1.27 -14.19 4.92
C VAL A 126 0.59 -15.53 4.64
N THR A 127 0.07 -15.68 3.42
CA THR A 127 -0.41 -16.98 2.95
C THR A 127 0.71 -17.65 2.18
N VAL A 128 1.08 -18.87 2.56
CA VAL A 128 2.09 -19.68 1.88
C VAL A 128 1.47 -20.96 1.33
N SER A 129 2.05 -21.50 0.26
CA SER A 129 1.55 -22.70 -0.42
C SER A 129 2.07 -23.99 0.21
N TYR A 130 1.47 -25.12 -0.17
CA TYR A 130 2.00 -26.46 0.10
C TYR A 130 3.45 -26.62 -0.34
N ASP A 131 3.80 -26.12 -1.52
CA ASP A 131 5.16 -26.25 -2.01
C ASP A 131 6.16 -25.37 -1.26
N PHE A 132 5.75 -24.18 -0.80
CA PHE A 132 6.58 -23.39 0.11
C PHE A 132 6.90 -24.17 1.38
N VAL A 133 5.91 -24.82 2.01
CA VAL A 133 6.17 -25.58 3.26
C VAL A 133 7.08 -26.77 3.02
N LEU A 134 7.14 -27.30 1.79
CA LEU A 134 8.10 -28.31 1.34
C LEU A 134 9.48 -27.74 0.97
N GLY A 135 9.67 -26.41 1.01
CA GLY A 135 10.92 -25.76 0.65
C GLY A 135 11.13 -25.58 -0.86
N LYS A 136 10.07 -25.69 -1.66
CA LYS A 136 10.11 -25.50 -3.11
C LYS A 136 9.77 -24.06 -3.51
N GLY A 137 10.20 -23.65 -4.70
CA GLY A 137 9.92 -22.32 -5.25
C GLY A 137 10.59 -21.16 -4.51
N ILE A 138 11.61 -21.45 -3.68
CA ILE A 138 12.31 -20.43 -2.90
C ILE A 138 13.62 -20.06 -3.59
N ASP A 139 13.74 -18.80 -3.98
CA ASP A 139 14.99 -18.25 -4.53
C ASP A 139 16.11 -18.30 -3.49
N THR A 140 17.27 -18.80 -3.91
CA THR A 140 18.46 -18.89 -3.08
C THR A 140 19.61 -18.07 -3.65
N MET A 141 20.41 -17.49 -2.75
CA MET A 141 21.56 -16.66 -3.06
C MET A 141 22.78 -17.09 -2.24
N ASP A 142 23.97 -16.78 -2.74
CA ASP A 142 25.20 -16.87 -1.96
C ASP A 142 25.28 -15.75 -0.90
N GLU A 143 26.35 -15.78 -0.10
CA GLU A 143 26.62 -14.79 0.95
C GLU A 143 26.87 -13.37 0.44
N ASN A 144 27.14 -13.20 -0.86
CA ASN A 144 27.28 -11.91 -1.52
C ASN A 144 25.95 -11.44 -2.15
N GLY A 145 24.90 -12.25 -2.07
CA GLY A 145 23.57 -11.95 -2.59
C GLY A 145 23.42 -12.22 -4.08
N ASN A 146 24.32 -13.01 -4.68
CA ASN A 146 24.22 -13.47 -6.06
C ASN A 146 23.31 -14.71 -6.15
N PRO A 147 22.42 -14.81 -7.15
CA PRO A 147 21.57 -15.98 -7.32
C PRO A 147 22.39 -17.26 -7.50
N ILE A 148 22.05 -18.31 -6.74
CA ILE A 148 22.61 -19.66 -6.89
C ILE A 148 21.50 -20.69 -6.74
N LYS A 149 21.68 -21.88 -7.31
CA LYS A 149 20.75 -22.99 -7.04
C LYS A 149 21.04 -23.58 -5.65
N GLY A 150 19.98 -23.70 -4.87
CA GLY A 150 20.01 -24.20 -3.50
C GLY A 150 18.66 -24.76 -3.11
N SER A 151 18.64 -25.44 -1.98
CA SER A 151 17.40 -25.93 -1.38
C SER A 151 17.42 -25.54 0.09
N VAL A 152 16.30 -24.99 0.55
CA VAL A 152 16.08 -24.63 1.95
C VAL A 152 14.75 -25.20 2.38
N VAL A 153 14.59 -25.45 3.67
CA VAL A 153 13.32 -25.87 4.27
C VAL A 153 12.85 -24.82 5.27
N PRO A 154 11.55 -24.50 5.34
CA PRO A 154 11.02 -23.63 6.38
C PRO A 154 10.92 -24.35 7.73
N ILE A 155 11.40 -23.69 8.76
CA ILE A 155 11.23 -24.09 10.16
C ILE A 155 10.53 -22.99 10.95
N ILE A 156 9.79 -23.39 11.98
CA ILE A 156 9.48 -22.50 13.12
C ILE A 156 10.69 -22.56 14.04
N ALA A 157 11.53 -21.54 13.96
CA ALA A 157 12.73 -21.38 14.76
C ALA A 157 12.41 -20.74 16.12
N TYR A 158 13.02 -21.26 17.16
CA TYR A 158 13.01 -20.71 18.52
C TYR A 158 14.41 -20.38 19.05
N GLU A 159 15.45 -20.75 18.31
CA GLU A 159 16.86 -20.46 18.63
C GLU A 159 17.60 -19.92 17.39
N PHE A 160 18.45 -18.92 17.62
CA PHE A 160 19.38 -18.36 16.63
C PHE A 160 20.79 -18.29 17.23
N ASN A 161 21.76 -18.93 16.58
CA ASN A 161 23.14 -19.08 17.05
C ASN A 161 23.23 -19.57 18.50
N GLY A 162 22.40 -20.56 18.86
CA GLY A 162 22.36 -21.18 20.19
C GLY A 162 21.74 -20.30 21.28
N LYS A 163 21.16 -19.14 20.92
CA LYS A 163 20.44 -18.27 21.85
C LYS A 163 18.94 -18.31 21.57
N PRO A 164 18.08 -18.24 22.61
CA PRO A 164 16.65 -18.08 22.41
C PRO A 164 16.34 -16.87 21.52
N ILE A 165 15.38 -17.03 20.62
CA ILE A 165 14.83 -15.92 19.85
C ILE A 165 13.88 -15.15 20.76
N GLU A 166 14.06 -13.84 20.83
CA GLU A 166 13.20 -12.94 21.61
C GLU A 166 12.81 -11.75 20.75
N PHE A 167 11.63 -11.81 20.14
CA PHE A 167 11.06 -10.64 19.48
C PHE A 167 10.19 -9.86 20.45
N LYS A 168 10.58 -8.63 20.75
CA LYS A 168 9.84 -7.74 21.66
C LYS A 168 8.86 -6.90 20.87
N LEU A 169 7.58 -6.99 21.23
CA LEU A 169 6.52 -6.13 20.72
C LEU A 169 5.69 -5.67 21.91
N ASP A 170 5.63 -4.36 22.10
CA ASP A 170 5.14 -3.72 23.33
C ASP A 170 5.88 -4.28 24.58
N GLU A 171 5.13 -4.75 25.58
CA GLU A 171 5.67 -5.34 26.81
C GLU A 171 5.83 -6.89 26.73
N ASN A 172 5.53 -7.50 25.59
CA ASN A 172 5.52 -8.96 25.41
C ASN A 172 6.73 -9.47 24.61
N ILE A 173 7.13 -10.72 24.89
CA ILE A 173 8.21 -11.42 24.18
C ILE A 173 7.63 -12.58 23.37
N TYR A 174 7.90 -12.59 22.07
CA TYR A 174 7.46 -13.63 21.14
C TYR A 174 8.66 -14.47 20.70
N PRO A 175 8.68 -15.79 21.00
CA PRO A 175 9.89 -16.58 20.84
C PRO A 175 10.04 -17.27 19.47
N LEU A 176 9.09 -17.09 18.55
CA LEU A 176 9.01 -17.86 17.31
C LEU A 176 9.16 -17.00 16.07
N GLN A 177 9.85 -17.54 15.06
CA GLN A 177 9.88 -16.97 13.71
C GLN A 177 9.95 -18.08 12.65
N ILE A 178 9.52 -17.76 11.42
CA ILE A 178 9.86 -18.57 10.25
C ILE A 178 11.30 -18.28 9.85
N ALA A 179 12.10 -19.34 9.73
CA ALA A 179 13.44 -19.31 9.17
C ALA A 179 13.55 -20.30 8.00
N LEU A 180 14.28 -19.90 6.96
CA LEU A 180 14.57 -20.74 5.79
C LEU A 180 16.00 -21.25 5.89
N VAL A 181 16.17 -22.56 6.03
CA VAL A 181 17.46 -23.14 6.41
C VAL A 181 17.84 -24.35 5.58
N ASN A 182 19.14 -24.64 5.54
CA ASN A 182 19.69 -25.88 4.99
C ASN A 182 20.74 -26.46 5.95
N LYS A 183 20.84 -27.79 6.04
CA LYS A 183 21.74 -28.47 6.99
C LYS A 183 23.21 -28.24 6.69
N ASP A 184 23.56 -28.22 5.41
CA ASP A 184 24.96 -28.32 4.96
C ASP A 184 25.54 -26.94 4.66
N ARG A 185 24.75 -26.08 3.99
CA ARG A 185 25.19 -24.79 3.48
C ARG A 185 24.26 -23.66 3.92
N CYS A 186 24.84 -22.49 4.20
CA CYS A 186 24.04 -21.28 4.37
C CYS A 186 23.60 -20.75 3.00
N TYR A 187 22.29 -20.63 2.81
CA TYR A 187 21.70 -19.93 1.67
C TYR A 187 21.05 -18.64 2.15
N ILE A 188 21.22 -17.58 1.36
CA ILE A 188 20.52 -16.32 1.56
C ILE A 188 19.20 -16.37 0.77
N THR A 189 18.09 -16.00 1.40
CA THR A 189 16.75 -16.07 0.79
C THR A 189 16.04 -14.71 0.88
N PRO A 190 15.01 -14.44 0.06
CA PRO A 190 14.23 -13.20 0.16
C PRO A 190 13.64 -12.99 1.55
N GLY A 191 13.91 -11.82 2.15
CA GLY A 191 13.52 -11.54 3.54
C GLY A 191 12.01 -11.42 3.77
N ASN A 192 11.21 -11.22 2.74
CA ASN A 192 9.74 -11.21 2.83
C ASN A 192 9.15 -12.60 3.15
N LEU A 193 9.96 -13.67 3.04
CA LEU A 193 9.56 -15.03 3.42
C LEU A 193 9.86 -15.37 4.89
N TRP A 194 10.49 -14.44 5.62
CA TRP A 194 10.86 -14.59 7.03
C TRP A 194 9.87 -13.82 7.90
N VAL A 195 9.10 -14.54 8.72
CA VAL A 195 8.05 -13.97 9.56
C VAL A 195 8.49 -14.01 11.02
N LYS A 196 8.59 -12.86 11.69
CA LYS A 196 8.94 -12.79 13.12
C LYS A 196 7.68 -12.84 13.98
N ALA A 197 7.84 -13.16 15.26
CA ALA A 197 6.76 -13.17 16.25
C ALA A 197 5.54 -14.01 15.83
N VAL A 198 5.78 -15.20 15.28
CA VAL A 198 4.71 -16.07 14.80
C VAL A 198 3.90 -16.59 15.98
N ILE A 199 2.57 -16.36 15.95
CA ILE A 199 1.65 -16.77 17.02
C ILE A 199 0.56 -17.73 16.52
N ARG A 200 0.32 -17.79 15.21
CA ARG A 200 -0.75 -18.62 14.64
C ARG A 200 -0.37 -19.11 13.25
N ILE A 201 -0.69 -20.38 12.96
CA ILE A 201 -0.67 -20.97 11.62
C ILE A 201 -2.03 -21.61 11.38
N GLU A 202 -2.72 -21.18 10.32
CA GLU A 202 -4.06 -21.64 9.97
C GLU A 202 -4.08 -22.30 8.59
N VAL A 203 -4.64 -23.51 8.53
CA VAL A 203 -4.82 -24.30 7.32
C VAL A 203 -6.11 -23.87 6.65
N ILE A 204 -6.02 -23.39 5.41
CA ILE A 204 -7.17 -23.00 4.60
C ILE A 204 -7.22 -23.85 3.33
N LYS A 205 -8.42 -24.16 2.83
CA LYS A 205 -8.56 -24.78 1.50
C LYS A 205 -7.82 -23.94 0.47
N ALA A 206 -6.92 -24.58 -0.27
CA ALA A 206 -6.43 -24.02 -1.51
C ALA A 206 -7.66 -23.80 -2.40
N ALA A 207 -7.85 -22.58 -2.90
CA ALA A 207 -8.86 -22.34 -3.91
C ALA A 207 -8.58 -23.28 -5.09
N GLU A 208 -9.61 -23.93 -5.65
CA GLU A 208 -9.46 -24.74 -6.85
C GLU A 208 -8.82 -23.86 -7.94
N GLY A 209 -7.56 -24.16 -8.25
CA GLY A 209 -6.72 -23.37 -9.14
C GLY A 209 -5.79 -22.40 -8.42
N ASN A 210 -4.72 -22.91 -7.80
CA ASN A 210 -3.47 -22.17 -7.64
C ASN A 210 -2.29 -23.15 -7.66
N GLU A 211 -1.87 -23.51 -8.88
CA GLU A 211 -0.50 -23.98 -9.10
C GLU A 211 0.49 -22.91 -8.61
N GLU A 212 1.63 -23.37 -8.12
CA GLU A 212 2.83 -22.59 -7.80
C GLU A 212 3.07 -21.43 -8.78
N THR A 213 3.71 -20.37 -8.27
CA THR A 213 4.51 -19.42 -9.04
C THR A 213 5.71 -20.11 -9.70
N THR A 214 5.46 -21.16 -10.49
CA THR A 214 6.27 -21.48 -11.64
C THR A 214 6.10 -20.32 -12.61
N THR A 215 7.19 -19.90 -13.24
CA THR A 215 7.11 -19.02 -14.40
C THR A 215 6.11 -19.66 -15.36
N LYS A 216 4.87 -19.13 -15.46
CA LYS A 216 3.87 -19.64 -16.39
C LYS A 216 4.51 -19.55 -17.76
N THR A 217 4.96 -20.67 -18.31
CA THR A 217 5.44 -20.74 -19.68
C THR A 217 4.27 -21.27 -20.48
N GLY A 218 3.65 -20.39 -21.27
CA GLY A 218 2.37 -20.70 -21.90
C GLY A 218 1.58 -19.46 -22.27
N TYR A 219 0.26 -19.61 -22.32
CA TYR A 219 -0.65 -18.50 -22.57
C TYR A 219 -1.68 -18.43 -21.44
N VAL A 220 -2.09 -17.21 -21.11
CA VAL A 220 -3.27 -16.93 -20.29
C VAL A 220 -4.31 -16.24 -21.14
N GLU A 221 -5.58 -16.50 -20.84
CA GLU A 221 -6.70 -15.83 -21.49
C GLU A 221 -7.46 -14.98 -20.48
N VAL A 222 -7.76 -13.75 -20.87
CA VAL A 222 -8.59 -12.82 -20.11
C VAL A 222 -9.70 -12.30 -21.02
N THR A 223 -10.85 -11.96 -20.44
CA THR A 223 -11.89 -11.23 -21.19
C THR A 223 -11.86 -9.79 -20.72
N ASP A 224 -11.73 -8.86 -21.67
CA ASP A 224 -11.64 -7.43 -21.39
C ASP A 224 -13.02 -6.76 -21.36
N PHE A 225 -13.08 -5.44 -21.11
CA PHE A 225 -14.34 -4.70 -21.03
C PHE A 225 -15.03 -4.45 -22.38
N ARG A 226 -14.44 -4.90 -23.49
CA ARG A 226 -15.10 -4.96 -24.80
C ARG A 226 -15.77 -6.31 -25.04
N GLY A 227 -15.65 -7.24 -24.09
CA GLY A 227 -16.09 -8.63 -24.26
C GLY A 227 -15.15 -9.46 -25.14
N LYS A 228 -13.95 -8.96 -25.46
CA LYS A 228 -12.97 -9.71 -26.27
C LYS A 228 -12.14 -10.62 -25.35
N THR A 229 -12.03 -11.90 -25.73
CA THR A 229 -11.07 -12.82 -25.12
C THR A 229 -9.69 -12.59 -25.73
N VAL A 230 -8.73 -12.22 -24.89
CA VAL A 230 -7.37 -11.86 -25.26
C VAL A 230 -6.42 -12.92 -24.73
N ARG A 231 -5.60 -13.48 -25.62
CA ARG A 231 -4.61 -14.51 -25.30
C ARG A 231 -3.23 -13.88 -25.18
N ILE A 232 -2.62 -13.96 -24.00
CA ILE A 232 -1.35 -13.32 -23.66
C ILE A 232 -0.29 -14.39 -23.38
N LYS A 233 0.87 -14.27 -24.01
CA LYS A 233 2.01 -15.15 -23.75
C LYS A 233 2.65 -14.81 -22.40
N GLN A 234 3.00 -15.83 -21.63
CA GLN A 234 3.66 -15.69 -20.35
C GLN A 234 5.12 -16.20 -20.41
N PRO A 235 6.03 -15.62 -19.60
CA PRO A 235 5.82 -14.42 -18.78
C PRO A 235 5.73 -13.15 -19.64
N VAL A 236 4.94 -12.17 -19.19
CA VAL A 236 4.94 -10.82 -19.79
C VAL A 236 6.21 -10.09 -19.34
N GLU A 237 7.01 -9.60 -20.29
CA GLU A 237 8.26 -8.87 -20.03
C GLU A 237 8.25 -7.46 -20.63
N ARG A 238 7.37 -7.19 -21.61
CA ARG A 238 7.30 -5.92 -22.33
C ARG A 238 5.87 -5.40 -22.34
N ILE A 239 5.63 -4.34 -21.61
CA ILE A 239 4.31 -3.71 -21.45
C ILE A 239 4.29 -2.37 -22.17
N VAL A 240 3.22 -2.14 -22.92
CA VAL A 240 2.84 -0.80 -23.36
C VAL A 240 1.52 -0.44 -22.68
N SER A 241 1.42 0.76 -22.12
CA SER A 241 0.20 1.23 -21.44
C SER A 241 -0.26 2.55 -22.03
N LEU A 242 -1.31 2.51 -22.84
CA LEU A 242 -1.94 3.66 -23.46
C LEU A 242 -2.82 4.45 -22.50
N TYR A 243 -2.97 4.01 -21.25
CA TYR A 243 -3.81 4.66 -20.25
C TYR A 243 -3.02 4.89 -18.95
N GLY A 244 -2.89 6.15 -18.51
CA GLY A 244 -2.05 6.48 -17.35
C GLY A 244 -2.48 5.78 -16.06
N LEU A 245 -3.78 5.60 -15.83
CA LEU A 245 -4.27 4.83 -14.68
C LEU A 245 -3.90 3.34 -14.78
N ALA A 246 -3.96 2.76 -15.99
CA ALA A 246 -3.46 1.41 -16.23
C ALA A 246 -1.97 1.30 -15.87
N THR A 247 -1.16 2.29 -16.23
CA THR A 247 0.27 2.31 -15.86
C THR A 247 0.45 2.26 -14.36
N GLN A 248 -0.32 3.03 -13.59
CA GLN A 248 -0.23 3.01 -12.13
C GLN A 248 -0.65 1.67 -11.52
N MET A 249 -1.63 0.98 -12.10
CA MET A 249 -1.96 -0.37 -11.66
C MET A 249 -0.86 -1.38 -12.00
N VAL A 250 -0.16 -1.23 -13.12
CA VAL A 250 1.04 -2.04 -13.40
C VAL A 250 2.10 -1.84 -12.29
N TYR A 251 2.29 -0.60 -11.82
CA TYR A 251 3.14 -0.33 -10.66
C TYR A 251 2.60 -0.91 -9.35
N LEU A 252 1.30 -0.82 -9.10
CA LEU A 252 0.64 -1.42 -7.93
C LEU A 252 0.87 -2.94 -7.88
N LEU A 253 0.83 -3.61 -9.04
CA LEU A 253 1.12 -5.04 -9.19
C LEU A 253 2.63 -5.36 -9.19
N GLY A 254 3.48 -4.33 -9.08
CA GLY A 254 4.93 -4.44 -9.01
C GLY A 254 5.62 -4.83 -10.31
N GLU A 255 4.97 -4.59 -11.46
CA GLU A 255 5.51 -4.89 -12.80
C GLU A 255 5.86 -3.61 -13.58
N GLY A 256 5.94 -2.46 -12.90
CA GLY A 256 6.21 -1.16 -13.51
C GLY A 256 7.51 -1.11 -14.31
N GLU A 257 8.50 -1.92 -13.93
CA GLU A 257 9.78 -2.01 -14.64
C GLU A 257 9.69 -2.60 -16.05
N LYS A 258 8.57 -3.25 -16.37
CA LYS A 258 8.32 -3.84 -17.69
C LYS A 258 7.64 -2.88 -18.66
N VAL A 259 7.25 -1.69 -18.18
CA VAL A 259 6.60 -0.68 -19.03
C VAL A 259 7.65 0.02 -19.90
N LEU A 260 7.49 -0.10 -21.22
CA LEU A 260 8.39 0.49 -22.23
C LEU A 260 7.77 1.68 -22.96
N GLY A 261 6.45 1.80 -22.92
CA GLY A 261 5.72 2.89 -23.57
C GLY A 261 4.52 3.32 -22.74
N SER A 262 4.37 4.62 -22.51
CA SER A 262 3.19 5.13 -21.81
C SER A 262 2.72 6.52 -22.24
N THR A 263 1.73 7.03 -21.50
CA THR A 263 1.11 8.34 -21.68
C THR A 263 1.92 9.45 -21.00
N PRO A 264 1.72 10.73 -21.38
CA PRO A 264 2.37 11.85 -20.71
C PRO A 264 1.92 11.99 -19.26
N LEU A 265 0.71 11.54 -18.91
CA LEU A 265 0.23 11.53 -17.54
C LEU A 265 1.15 10.67 -16.68
N ALA A 266 1.33 9.40 -17.06
CA ALA A 266 2.18 8.48 -16.30
C ALA A 266 3.66 8.89 -16.34
N MET A 267 4.19 9.30 -17.50
CA MET A 267 5.61 9.66 -17.64
C MET A 267 6.01 10.94 -16.88
N ASN A 268 5.04 11.79 -16.54
CA ASN A 268 5.26 13.00 -15.74
C ASN A 268 4.73 12.88 -14.30
N ASP A 269 4.19 11.72 -13.91
CA ASP A 269 3.77 11.46 -12.53
C ASP A 269 4.99 11.52 -11.61
N ALA A 270 4.95 12.41 -10.61
CA ALA A 270 6.04 12.59 -9.67
C ALA A 270 6.18 11.41 -8.69
N PHE A 271 5.08 10.73 -8.39
CA PHE A 271 5.08 9.53 -7.57
C PHE A 271 5.73 8.36 -8.31
N ILE A 272 5.39 8.15 -9.59
CA ILE A 272 6.05 7.10 -10.39
C ILE A 272 7.55 7.38 -10.51
N GLN A 273 7.95 8.63 -10.77
CA GLN A 273 9.38 9.00 -10.82
C GLN A 273 10.13 8.74 -9.50
N LEU A 274 9.42 8.83 -8.37
CA LEU A 274 10.00 8.54 -7.06
C LEU A 274 10.24 7.03 -6.87
N ILE A 275 9.29 6.18 -7.27
CA ILE A 275 9.39 4.72 -7.11
C ILE A 275 10.16 4.02 -8.23
N ASP A 276 10.25 4.66 -9.40
CA ASP A 276 11.06 4.21 -10.54
C ASP A 276 11.84 5.39 -11.16
N PRO A 277 12.98 5.75 -10.56
CA PRO A 277 13.85 6.81 -11.09
C PRO A 277 14.37 6.51 -12.50
N GLY A 278 14.40 5.24 -12.92
CA GLY A 278 14.85 4.80 -14.23
C GLY A 278 13.81 4.97 -15.34
N MET A 279 12.56 5.29 -14.99
CA MET A 279 11.44 5.27 -15.93
C MET A 279 11.68 6.09 -17.20
N LYS A 280 12.31 7.26 -17.09
CA LYS A 280 12.49 8.19 -18.23
C LYS A 280 13.54 7.71 -19.22
N ASN A 281 14.43 6.82 -18.81
CA ASN A 281 15.42 6.21 -19.68
C ASN A 281 14.87 4.98 -20.41
N ARG A 282 13.82 4.36 -19.86
CA ARG A 282 13.19 3.14 -20.37
C ARG A 282 11.93 3.40 -21.19
N MET A 283 11.09 4.35 -20.75
CA MET A 283 9.78 4.60 -21.33
C MET A 283 9.82 5.66 -22.42
N ILE A 284 9.08 5.42 -23.50
CA ILE A 284 8.79 6.44 -24.52
C ILE A 284 7.31 6.83 -24.52
N PHE A 285 7.02 8.02 -25.03
CA PHE A 285 5.65 8.44 -25.27
C PHE A 285 5.07 7.70 -26.48
N VAL A 286 3.96 7.00 -26.27
CA VAL A 286 3.28 6.22 -27.31
C VAL A 286 1.86 6.72 -27.62
N GLY A 287 1.36 7.70 -26.87
CA GLY A 287 0.05 8.30 -27.08
C GLY A 287 -0.93 8.10 -25.93
N SER A 288 -2.19 7.84 -26.28
CA SER A 288 -3.34 7.74 -25.39
C SER A 288 -4.37 6.74 -25.94
N PRO A 289 -5.44 6.38 -25.21
CA PRO A 289 -6.42 5.40 -25.69
C PRO A 289 -7.18 5.85 -26.95
N LYS A 290 -7.20 7.16 -27.24
CA LYS A 290 -7.87 7.73 -28.43
C LYS A 290 -6.94 7.95 -29.61
N SER A 291 -5.63 8.05 -29.36
CA SER A 291 -4.63 8.46 -30.33
C SER A 291 -3.26 7.97 -29.90
N ALA A 292 -2.89 6.78 -30.36
CA ALA A 292 -1.57 6.18 -30.14
C ALA A 292 -0.80 6.05 -31.45
N ASN A 293 0.54 6.11 -31.35
CA ASN A 293 1.41 5.88 -32.48
C ASN A 293 1.65 4.37 -32.63
N VAL A 294 0.88 3.74 -33.52
CA VAL A 294 0.91 2.28 -33.75
C VAL A 294 2.30 1.78 -34.15
N GLU A 295 3.05 2.56 -34.94
CA GLU A 295 4.42 2.18 -35.34
C GLU A 295 5.39 2.20 -34.16
N GLU A 296 5.30 3.19 -33.26
CA GLU A 296 6.11 3.20 -32.04
C GLU A 296 5.72 2.06 -31.09
N VAL A 297 4.42 1.78 -30.94
CA VAL A 297 3.95 0.62 -30.17
C VAL A 297 4.52 -0.67 -30.74
N LYS A 298 4.51 -0.85 -32.06
CA LYS A 298 5.07 -2.03 -32.74
C LYS A 298 6.57 -2.16 -32.52
N LYS A 299 7.34 -1.07 -32.64
CA LYS A 299 8.81 -1.08 -32.42
C LYS A 299 9.17 -1.52 -31.00
N LEU A 300 8.32 -1.22 -30.02
CA LEU A 300 8.50 -1.70 -28.66
C LEU A 300 8.22 -3.18 -28.48
N ASN A 301 7.72 -3.91 -29.49
CA ASN A 301 7.45 -5.34 -29.45
C ASN A 301 6.84 -5.81 -28.11
N PRO A 302 5.70 -5.23 -27.68
CA PRO A 302 5.12 -5.54 -26.38
C PRO A 302 4.45 -6.93 -26.37
N ASP A 303 4.51 -7.61 -25.23
CA ASP A 303 3.74 -8.83 -24.97
C ASP A 303 2.26 -8.51 -24.70
N VAL A 304 1.97 -7.30 -24.21
CA VAL A 304 0.62 -6.81 -23.96
C VAL A 304 0.55 -5.28 -24.01
N VAL A 305 -0.57 -4.78 -24.54
CA VAL A 305 -0.96 -3.37 -24.52
C VAL A 305 -2.18 -3.20 -23.62
N PHE A 306 -2.08 -2.35 -22.60
CA PHE A 306 -3.24 -1.91 -21.82
C PHE A 306 -3.80 -0.60 -22.37
N THR A 307 -5.12 -0.53 -22.55
CA THR A 307 -5.84 0.66 -23.02
C THR A 307 -7.14 0.86 -22.22
N ALA A 308 -7.90 1.91 -22.52
CA ALA A 308 -9.21 2.15 -21.91
C ALA A 308 -10.35 1.66 -22.82
N ALA A 309 -11.42 1.11 -22.24
CA ALA A 309 -12.60 0.62 -22.95
C ALA A 309 -13.33 1.73 -23.72
N TRP A 310 -13.31 2.96 -23.20
CA TRP A 310 -13.83 4.15 -23.89
C TRP A 310 -12.91 4.69 -25.00
N GLY A 311 -11.77 4.03 -25.24
CA GLY A 311 -10.78 4.38 -26.25
C GLY A 311 -11.28 4.22 -27.69
N ASN A 312 -10.38 4.44 -28.64
CA ASN A 312 -10.69 4.31 -30.06
C ASN A 312 -10.55 2.85 -30.49
N GLU A 313 -11.67 2.17 -30.78
CA GLU A 313 -11.62 0.75 -31.11
C GLU A 313 -10.87 0.44 -32.41
N ARG A 314 -10.96 1.31 -33.42
CA ARG A 314 -10.19 1.15 -34.66
C ARG A 314 -8.68 1.20 -34.41
N LEU A 315 -8.24 2.02 -33.45
CA LEU A 315 -6.84 2.07 -33.04
C LEU A 315 -6.43 0.76 -32.34
N ASN A 316 -7.29 0.22 -31.48
CA ASN A 316 -7.03 -1.07 -30.83
C ASN A 316 -6.91 -2.19 -31.87
N GLU A 317 -7.83 -2.27 -32.82
CA GLU A 317 -7.81 -3.24 -33.93
C GLU A 317 -6.55 -3.12 -34.79
N GLN A 318 -6.06 -1.90 -35.04
CA GLN A 318 -4.79 -1.69 -35.76
C GLN A 318 -3.60 -2.31 -35.04
N ILE A 319 -3.56 -2.23 -33.70
CA ILE A 319 -2.51 -2.85 -32.88
C ILE A 319 -2.70 -4.37 -32.84
N GLU A 320 -3.94 -4.85 -32.66
CA GLU A 320 -4.30 -6.28 -32.65
C GLU A 320 -3.91 -6.98 -33.98
N ASN A 321 -4.13 -6.32 -35.12
CA ASN A 321 -3.78 -6.83 -36.45
C ASN A 321 -2.26 -7.03 -36.67
N LEU A 322 -1.43 -6.47 -35.79
CA LEU A 322 0.02 -6.71 -35.76
C LEU A 322 0.41 -7.94 -34.94
N GLY A 323 -0.58 -8.67 -34.39
CA GLY A 323 -0.37 -9.81 -33.50
C GLY A 323 -0.06 -9.42 -32.06
N ILE A 324 -0.30 -8.17 -31.68
CA ILE A 324 -0.03 -7.65 -30.32
C ILE A 324 -1.32 -7.78 -29.48
N PRO A 325 -1.30 -8.47 -28.33
CA PRO A 325 -2.45 -8.53 -27.43
C PRO A 325 -2.83 -7.15 -26.88
N VAL A 326 -4.10 -6.76 -26.98
CA VAL A 326 -4.64 -5.50 -26.44
C VAL A 326 -5.73 -5.82 -25.42
N ILE A 327 -5.61 -5.29 -24.21
CA ILE A 327 -6.60 -5.41 -23.14
C ILE A 327 -7.19 -4.04 -22.84
N ALA A 328 -8.50 -3.88 -23.07
CA ALA A 328 -9.22 -2.66 -22.74
C ALA A 328 -9.84 -2.73 -21.34
N LEU A 329 -9.44 -1.79 -20.47
CA LEU A 329 -9.85 -1.71 -19.08
C LEU A 329 -10.92 -0.63 -18.86
N ASP A 330 -11.76 -0.83 -17.85
CA ASP A 330 -12.66 0.20 -17.34
C ASP A 330 -12.35 0.45 -15.85
N LEU A 331 -12.09 1.70 -15.52
CA LEU A 331 -11.69 2.15 -14.19
C LEU A 331 -12.62 3.22 -13.63
N GLU A 332 -13.71 3.52 -14.32
CA GLU A 332 -14.56 4.67 -14.01
C GLU A 332 -15.49 4.40 -12.80
N THR A 333 -15.72 3.13 -12.46
CA THR A 333 -16.49 2.70 -11.28
C THR A 333 -15.65 1.85 -10.33
N VAL A 334 -16.01 1.79 -9.05
CA VAL A 334 -15.33 0.94 -8.06
C VAL A 334 -15.34 -0.53 -8.48
N GLU A 335 -16.49 -1.03 -8.94
CA GLU A 335 -16.63 -2.42 -9.38
C GLU A 335 -15.72 -2.71 -10.57
N ASN A 336 -15.76 -1.85 -11.59
CA ASN A 336 -14.95 -2.03 -12.80
C ASN A 336 -13.46 -1.85 -12.50
N TYR A 337 -13.10 -0.96 -11.58
CA TYR A 337 -11.74 -0.80 -11.09
C TYR A 337 -11.20 -2.10 -10.46
N LEU A 338 -11.95 -2.74 -9.56
CA LEU A 338 -11.54 -4.00 -8.94
C LEU A 338 -11.49 -5.14 -9.97
N LYS A 339 -12.43 -5.18 -10.92
CA LYS A 339 -12.42 -6.17 -12.00
C LYS A 339 -11.25 -5.96 -12.96
N SER A 340 -10.89 -4.73 -13.26
CA SER A 340 -9.69 -4.38 -14.04
C SER A 340 -8.42 -4.84 -13.33
N LEU A 341 -8.32 -4.68 -12.00
CA LEU A 341 -7.19 -5.23 -11.23
C LEU A 341 -7.11 -6.75 -11.33
N GLU A 342 -8.24 -7.46 -11.28
CA GLU A 342 -8.29 -8.91 -11.47
C GLU A 342 -7.80 -9.32 -12.88
N ILE A 343 -8.30 -8.66 -13.92
CA ILE A 343 -7.89 -8.88 -15.32
C ILE A 343 -6.39 -8.64 -15.48
N MET A 344 -5.88 -7.53 -14.96
CA MET A 344 -4.45 -7.19 -15.02
C MET A 344 -3.62 -8.18 -14.21
N GLY A 345 -4.08 -8.60 -13.04
CA GLY A 345 -3.45 -9.64 -12.22
C GLY A 345 -3.25 -10.92 -13.03
N LYS A 346 -4.31 -11.42 -13.68
CA LYS A 346 -4.24 -12.62 -14.52
C LYS A 346 -3.34 -12.41 -15.75
N ALA A 347 -3.46 -11.27 -16.42
CA ALA A 347 -2.67 -10.96 -17.61
C ALA A 347 -1.16 -10.84 -17.32
N LEU A 348 -0.78 -10.42 -16.11
CA LEU A 348 0.62 -10.22 -15.70
C LEU A 348 1.20 -11.38 -14.87
N GLY A 349 0.41 -12.43 -14.61
CA GLY A 349 0.81 -13.52 -13.70
C GLY A 349 1.00 -13.05 -12.25
N LYS A 350 0.20 -12.07 -11.83
CA LYS A 350 0.19 -11.40 -10.52
C LYS A 350 -1.17 -11.49 -9.82
N GLU A 351 -1.87 -12.60 -10.00
CA GLU A 351 -3.17 -12.87 -9.40
C GLU A 351 -3.16 -12.68 -7.87
N ASP A 352 -2.11 -13.15 -7.20
CA ASP A 352 -1.98 -13.00 -5.74
C ASP A 352 -1.84 -11.54 -5.29
N LYS A 353 -1.03 -10.74 -5.99
CA LYS A 353 -0.90 -9.31 -5.70
C LYS A 353 -2.19 -8.55 -6.03
N ALA A 354 -2.87 -8.91 -7.11
CA ALA A 354 -4.16 -8.34 -7.46
C ALA A 354 -5.21 -8.65 -6.38
N ARG A 355 -5.28 -9.90 -5.92
CA ARG A 355 -6.15 -10.33 -4.82
C ARG A 355 -5.83 -9.58 -3.53
N GLU A 356 -4.56 -9.46 -3.16
CA GLU A 356 -4.13 -8.67 -2.00
C GLU A 356 -4.59 -7.21 -2.09
N ALA A 357 -4.42 -6.57 -3.25
CA ALA A 357 -4.86 -5.21 -3.49
C ALA A 357 -6.39 -5.10 -3.39
N ILE A 358 -7.13 -5.98 -4.07
CA ILE A 358 -8.60 -6.00 -4.07
C ILE A 358 -9.16 -6.14 -2.66
N GLU A 359 -8.62 -7.06 -1.85
CA GLU A 359 -9.08 -7.25 -0.48
C GLU A 359 -8.73 -6.07 0.43
N TYR A 360 -7.60 -5.39 0.18
CA TYR A 360 -7.29 -4.13 0.85
C TYR A 360 -8.33 -3.05 0.53
N TYR A 361 -8.68 -2.85 -0.75
CA TYR A 361 -9.70 -1.86 -1.15
C TYR A 361 -11.06 -2.18 -0.54
N LYS A 362 -11.52 -3.45 -0.62
CA LYS A 362 -12.79 -3.88 -0.04
C LYS A 362 -12.84 -3.65 1.47
N SER A 363 -11.78 -4.02 2.18
CA SER A 363 -11.69 -3.85 3.63
C SER A 363 -11.71 -2.37 4.02
N ALA A 364 -10.97 -1.53 3.29
CA ALA A 364 -10.93 -0.10 3.53
C ALA A 364 -12.27 0.59 3.25
N MET A 365 -12.92 0.24 2.15
CA MET A 365 -14.28 0.72 1.86
C MET A 365 -15.25 0.32 2.97
N LYS A 366 -15.23 -0.95 3.40
CA LYS A 366 -16.10 -1.47 4.46
C LYS A 366 -15.92 -0.71 5.77
N VAL A 367 -14.68 -0.42 6.19
CA VAL A 367 -14.41 0.37 7.41
C VAL A 367 -15.08 1.74 7.36
N VAL A 368 -15.04 2.40 6.20
CA VAL A 368 -15.65 3.73 6.03
C VAL A 368 -17.16 3.61 5.95
N THR A 369 -17.69 2.74 5.09
CA THR A 369 -19.13 2.65 4.81
C THR A 369 -19.93 2.09 5.98
N GLU A 370 -19.37 1.17 6.78
CA GLU A 370 -20.05 0.67 8.00
C GLU A 370 -20.24 1.75 9.07
N ARG A 371 -19.33 2.73 9.12
CA ARG A 371 -19.45 3.86 10.04
C ARG A 371 -20.41 4.90 9.48
N THR A 372 -20.26 5.27 8.20
CA THR A 372 -21.07 6.32 7.58
C THR A 372 -22.52 5.90 7.34
N ALA A 373 -22.80 4.60 7.19
CA ALA A 373 -24.17 4.06 7.09
C ALA A 373 -25.02 4.31 8.35
N LYS A 374 -24.40 4.61 9.49
CA LYS A 374 -25.10 4.92 10.76
C LYS A 374 -25.53 6.39 10.85
N ILE A 375 -25.10 7.23 9.92
CA ILE A 375 -25.36 8.66 9.92
C ILE A 375 -26.75 8.90 9.30
N PRO A 376 -27.69 9.52 10.04
CA PRO A 376 -28.98 9.92 9.49
C PRO A 376 -28.81 10.84 8.28
N GLU A 377 -29.66 10.72 7.26
CA GLU A 377 -29.56 11.53 6.05
C GLU A 377 -29.57 13.04 6.35
N SER A 378 -30.33 13.47 7.38
CA SER A 378 -30.40 14.86 7.83
C SER A 378 -29.11 15.39 8.47
N GLU A 379 -28.20 14.51 8.88
CA GLU A 379 -26.93 14.85 9.52
C GLU A 379 -25.75 14.78 8.54
N LYS A 380 -25.95 14.26 7.33
CA LYS A 380 -24.89 14.20 6.33
C LYS A 380 -24.55 15.61 5.81
N PRO A 381 -23.27 16.01 5.80
CA PRO A 381 -22.88 17.32 5.30
C PRO A 381 -23.11 17.41 3.79
N ARG A 382 -23.53 18.58 3.33
CA ARG A 382 -23.56 18.96 1.92
C ARG A 382 -22.14 19.30 1.48
N VAL A 383 -21.63 18.60 0.47
CA VAL A 383 -20.23 18.69 0.05
C VAL A 383 -20.16 19.18 -1.39
N LEU A 384 -19.29 20.15 -1.63
CA LEU A 384 -18.86 20.52 -2.97
C LEU A 384 -17.41 20.09 -3.18
N LEU A 385 -17.16 19.19 -4.13
CA LEU A 385 -15.81 19.01 -4.67
C LEU A 385 -15.61 19.94 -5.87
N ILE A 386 -14.52 20.69 -5.84
CA ILE A 386 -14.22 21.73 -6.81
C ILE A 386 -12.82 21.55 -7.40
N TYR A 387 -12.73 21.56 -8.73
CA TYR A 387 -11.48 21.58 -9.48
C TYR A 387 -11.26 22.97 -10.09
N TYR A 388 -10.11 23.59 -9.80
CA TYR A 388 -9.72 24.82 -10.49
C TYR A 388 -8.90 24.53 -11.76
N SER A 389 -9.48 24.84 -12.92
CA SER A 389 -8.80 24.60 -14.20
C SER A 389 -8.00 25.83 -14.63
N LEU A 390 -6.68 25.73 -14.60
CA LEU A 390 -5.78 26.78 -15.13
C LEU A 390 -5.99 27.06 -16.63
N LYS A 391 -6.41 26.05 -17.39
CA LYS A 391 -6.65 26.18 -18.84
C LYS A 391 -7.84 27.10 -19.13
N SER A 392 -8.96 26.88 -18.45
CA SER A 392 -10.17 27.70 -18.63
C SER A 392 -10.28 28.85 -17.63
N LYS A 393 -9.35 28.96 -16.67
CA LYS A 393 -9.40 29.92 -15.55
C LYS A 393 -10.75 29.93 -14.85
N ALA A 394 -11.29 28.73 -14.59
CA ALA A 394 -12.63 28.56 -14.07
C ALA A 394 -12.69 27.41 -13.07
N PHE A 395 -13.60 27.53 -12.12
CA PHE A 395 -13.97 26.46 -11.22
C PHE A 395 -14.89 25.46 -11.92
N LYS A 396 -14.71 24.19 -11.58
CA LYS A 396 -15.51 23.10 -12.10
C LYS A 396 -15.96 22.15 -10.99
N ALA A 397 -17.16 21.59 -11.13
CA ALA A 397 -17.69 20.55 -10.27
C ALA A 397 -17.91 19.25 -11.06
N PRO A 398 -17.78 18.07 -10.43
CA PRO A 398 -18.02 16.79 -11.09
C PRO A 398 -19.52 16.57 -11.32
N GLY A 399 -19.88 16.10 -12.52
CA GLY A 399 -21.23 15.61 -12.81
C GLY A 399 -21.48 14.20 -12.28
N ARG A 400 -22.72 13.74 -12.39
CA ARG A 400 -23.23 12.53 -11.72
C ARG A 400 -22.48 11.26 -12.08
N GLU A 401 -21.93 11.16 -13.28
CA GLU A 401 -21.19 9.99 -13.75
C GLU A 401 -19.74 9.95 -13.25
N TYR A 402 -19.25 11.01 -12.60
CA TYR A 402 -17.86 11.12 -12.17
C TYR A 402 -17.62 10.53 -10.78
N PHE A 403 -16.53 9.75 -10.68
CA PHE A 403 -16.09 9.04 -9.48
C PHE A 403 -16.02 9.92 -8.22
N GLN A 404 -15.70 11.21 -8.37
CA GLN A 404 -15.64 12.18 -7.27
C GLN A 404 -16.94 12.26 -6.47
N ASN A 405 -18.10 12.14 -7.12
CA ASN A 405 -19.39 12.12 -6.42
C ASN A 405 -19.59 10.83 -5.63
N VAL A 406 -19.21 9.68 -6.22
CA VAL A 406 -19.23 8.38 -5.54
C VAL A 406 -18.32 8.40 -4.31
N LEU A 407 -17.13 9.03 -4.41
CA LEU A 407 -16.20 9.18 -3.30
C LEU A 407 -16.82 9.94 -2.12
N ILE A 408 -17.51 11.06 -2.39
CA ILE A 408 -18.23 11.85 -1.38
C ILE A 408 -19.33 11.01 -0.72
N GLU A 409 -20.12 10.30 -1.51
CA GLU A 409 -21.26 9.51 -1.01
C GLU A 409 -20.79 8.33 -0.14
N MET A 410 -19.74 7.60 -0.56
CA MET A 410 -19.11 6.56 0.26
C MET A 410 -18.58 7.10 1.58
N ALA A 411 -18.04 8.33 1.57
CA ALA A 411 -17.56 9.03 2.77
C ALA A 411 -18.69 9.58 3.65
N GLY A 412 -19.97 9.37 3.31
CA GLY A 412 -21.12 9.79 4.10
C GLY A 412 -21.48 11.26 3.93
N GLY A 413 -21.13 11.89 2.80
CA GLY A 413 -21.58 13.23 2.43
C GLY A 413 -22.69 13.22 1.38
N ILE A 414 -23.31 14.38 1.15
CA ILE A 414 -24.25 14.63 0.07
C ILE A 414 -23.58 15.56 -0.94
N SER A 415 -23.23 15.06 -2.13
CA SER A 415 -22.67 15.93 -3.16
C SER A 415 -23.72 16.92 -3.68
N VAL A 416 -23.41 18.21 -3.64
CA VAL A 416 -24.30 19.27 -4.16
C VAL A 416 -24.30 19.33 -5.69
N SER A 417 -23.31 18.73 -6.36
CA SER A 417 -23.18 18.71 -7.81
C SER A 417 -23.63 17.41 -8.46
N LYS A 418 -24.17 16.45 -7.68
CA LYS A 418 -24.58 15.13 -8.16
C LYS A 418 -25.67 15.13 -9.23
N GLU A 419 -26.35 16.25 -9.47
CA GLU A 419 -27.37 16.38 -10.52
C GLU A 419 -26.81 16.99 -11.82
N LEU A 420 -25.56 17.45 -11.82
CA LEU A 420 -24.93 17.96 -13.03
C LEU A 420 -24.66 16.82 -14.02
N PRO A 421 -24.84 17.03 -15.33
CA PRO A 421 -24.66 15.97 -16.32
C PRO A 421 -23.18 15.79 -16.69
N GLY A 422 -22.80 14.57 -17.01
CA GLY A 422 -21.52 14.24 -17.61
C GLY A 422 -20.34 14.55 -16.69
N GLY A 423 -19.31 15.19 -17.27
CA GLY A 423 -18.02 15.36 -16.61
C GLY A 423 -17.85 16.64 -15.80
N TRP A 424 -16.67 17.25 -15.93
CA TRP A 424 -16.37 18.51 -15.27
C TRP A 424 -17.22 19.66 -15.83
N ASN A 425 -18.15 20.15 -15.02
CA ASN A 425 -19.05 21.26 -15.35
C ASN A 425 -18.50 22.58 -14.84
N VAL A 426 -18.47 23.62 -15.66
CA VAL A 426 -18.06 24.97 -15.23
C VAL A 426 -19.11 25.54 -14.29
N ILE A 427 -18.67 26.08 -13.15
CA ILE A 427 -19.52 26.68 -12.12
C ILE A 427 -18.99 28.08 -11.76
N ASN A 428 -19.86 28.90 -11.18
CA ASN A 428 -19.52 30.23 -10.67
C ASN A 428 -19.90 30.34 -9.17
N VAL A 429 -19.45 31.42 -8.55
CA VAL A 429 -19.62 31.65 -7.11
C VAL A 429 -21.09 31.77 -6.73
N GLU A 430 -21.92 32.34 -7.60
CA GLU A 430 -23.38 32.47 -7.40
C GLU A 430 -24.08 31.12 -7.40
N GLN A 431 -23.61 30.16 -8.23
CA GLN A 431 -24.10 28.78 -8.19
C GLN A 431 -23.67 28.08 -6.90
N VAL A 432 -22.43 28.28 -6.45
CA VAL A 432 -21.95 27.71 -5.18
C VAL A 432 -22.72 28.29 -4.00
N ALA A 433 -22.98 29.60 -3.98
CA ALA A 433 -23.78 30.25 -2.94
C ALA A 433 -25.23 29.72 -2.91
N ARG A 434 -25.82 29.38 -4.06
CA ARG A 434 -27.14 28.73 -4.12
C ARG A 434 -27.13 27.29 -3.62
N TRP A 435 -26.03 26.57 -3.80
CA TRP A 435 -25.88 25.24 -3.21
C TRP A 435 -25.57 25.29 -1.72
N ASP A 436 -24.95 26.37 -1.24
CA ASP A 436 -24.56 26.60 0.15
C ASP A 436 -23.98 25.34 0.84
N PRO A 437 -22.82 24.83 0.37
CA PRO A 437 -22.23 23.62 0.92
C PRO A 437 -21.74 23.83 2.36
N ASP A 438 -21.82 22.77 3.16
CA ASP A 438 -21.23 22.69 4.50
C ASP A 438 -19.71 22.50 4.45
N VAL A 439 -19.21 21.83 3.41
CA VAL A 439 -17.79 21.53 3.19
C VAL A 439 -17.42 21.73 1.73
N ILE A 440 -16.26 22.35 1.47
CA ILE A 440 -15.66 22.44 0.13
C ILE A 440 -14.36 21.61 0.10
N LEU A 441 -14.27 20.67 -0.84
CA LEU A 441 -13.07 19.87 -1.10
C LEU A 441 -12.40 20.36 -2.40
N VAL A 442 -11.19 20.89 -2.27
CA VAL A 442 -10.47 21.56 -3.36
C VAL A 442 -9.47 20.61 -4.00
N VAL A 443 -9.60 20.43 -5.31
CA VAL A 443 -8.71 19.63 -6.14
C VAL A 443 -7.96 20.53 -7.12
N SER A 444 -6.69 20.22 -7.34
CA SER A 444 -5.91 20.78 -8.45
C SER A 444 -4.97 19.73 -9.02
N TYR A 445 -4.95 19.63 -10.35
CA TYR A 445 -4.03 18.78 -11.10
C TYR A 445 -2.79 19.53 -11.58
N SER A 446 -2.45 20.66 -10.93
CA SER A 446 -1.27 21.47 -11.27
C SER A 446 -0.31 21.60 -10.09
N LEU A 447 0.93 21.16 -10.29
CA LEU A 447 2.01 21.39 -9.33
C LEU A 447 2.37 22.88 -9.16
N LYS A 448 2.11 23.71 -10.19
CA LYS A 448 2.36 25.16 -10.13
C LYS A 448 1.26 25.92 -9.38
N TYR A 449 0.10 25.30 -9.24
CA TYR A 449 -1.08 25.89 -8.60
C TYR A 449 -1.79 24.82 -7.77
N PRO A 450 -1.17 24.37 -6.66
CA PRO A 450 -1.66 23.24 -5.89
C PRO A 450 -3.01 23.54 -5.22
N SER A 451 -3.70 22.49 -4.76
CA SER A 451 -5.01 22.60 -4.08
C SER A 451 -4.97 23.53 -2.87
N THR A 452 -3.85 23.58 -2.14
CA THR A 452 -3.64 24.50 -1.01
C THR A 452 -3.72 25.96 -1.41
N LYS A 453 -3.14 26.32 -2.55
CA LYS A 453 -3.21 27.70 -3.08
C LYS A 453 -4.62 28.05 -3.53
N VAL A 454 -5.29 27.13 -4.23
CA VAL A 454 -6.70 27.33 -4.64
C VAL A 454 -7.60 27.52 -3.41
N LYS A 455 -7.37 26.73 -2.34
CA LYS A 455 -8.06 26.89 -1.06
C LYS A 455 -7.82 28.28 -0.46
N GLU A 456 -6.57 28.74 -0.42
CA GLU A 456 -6.23 30.10 0.06
C GLU A 456 -6.93 31.18 -0.76
N ASP A 457 -6.99 31.06 -2.08
CA ASP A 457 -7.68 32.02 -2.94
C ASP A 457 -9.19 32.06 -2.62
N ILE A 458 -9.84 30.90 -2.47
CA ILE A 458 -11.26 30.80 -2.10
C ILE A 458 -11.52 31.46 -0.73
N LEU A 459 -10.67 31.20 0.26
CA LEU A 459 -10.83 31.75 1.61
C LEU A 459 -10.63 33.27 1.66
N ASN A 460 -9.79 33.83 0.78
CA ASN A 460 -9.46 35.25 0.76
C ASN A 460 -10.30 36.07 -0.23
N ASP A 461 -11.08 35.44 -1.09
CA ASP A 461 -11.92 36.12 -2.08
C ASP A 461 -13.26 36.59 -1.44
N PRO A 462 -13.53 37.90 -1.38
CA PRO A 462 -14.78 38.43 -0.83
C PRO A 462 -16.04 37.88 -1.51
N ALA A 463 -15.98 37.47 -2.77
CA ALA A 463 -17.12 36.87 -3.48
C ALA A 463 -17.60 35.57 -2.80
N TRP A 464 -16.68 34.83 -2.18
CA TRP A 464 -16.96 33.55 -1.53
C TRP A 464 -17.40 33.68 -0.08
N SER A 465 -17.23 34.87 0.52
CA SER A 465 -17.45 35.11 1.95
C SER A 465 -18.87 34.84 2.46
N SER A 466 -19.86 34.75 1.56
CA SER A 466 -21.25 34.47 1.91
C SER A 466 -21.53 32.97 2.12
N ILE A 467 -20.71 32.09 1.55
CA ILE A 467 -20.90 30.63 1.54
C ILE A 467 -20.58 30.05 2.92
N LYS A 468 -21.46 29.17 3.43
CA LYS A 468 -21.32 28.58 4.78
C LYS A 468 -19.95 27.93 5.02
N ALA A 469 -19.51 27.03 4.13
CA ALA A 469 -18.20 26.38 4.25
C ALA A 469 -17.03 27.38 4.36
N VAL A 470 -17.10 28.52 3.67
CA VAL A 470 -16.03 29.53 3.67
C VAL A 470 -16.05 30.32 4.99
N LYS A 471 -17.24 30.73 5.46
CA LYS A 471 -17.42 31.39 6.76
C LYS A 471 -16.92 30.55 7.93
N GLU A 472 -17.15 29.24 7.87
CA GLU A 472 -16.75 28.28 8.91
C GLU A 472 -15.32 27.76 8.73
N GLY A 473 -14.61 28.17 7.68
CA GLY A 473 -13.25 27.68 7.37
C GLY A 473 -13.19 26.22 6.94
N LYS A 474 -14.32 25.60 6.58
CA LYS A 474 -14.45 24.21 6.12
C LYS A 474 -14.14 24.06 4.62
N VAL A 475 -13.01 24.61 4.22
CA VAL A 475 -12.44 24.49 2.87
C VAL A 475 -11.16 23.68 2.99
N TYR A 476 -11.13 22.50 2.37
CA TYR A 476 -10.04 21.53 2.54
C TYR A 476 -9.37 21.22 1.21
N ALA A 477 -8.04 21.25 1.19
CA ALA A 477 -7.24 20.90 0.03
C ALA A 477 -7.02 19.39 -0.03
N MET A 478 -7.55 18.74 -1.07
CA MET A 478 -7.36 17.31 -1.31
C MET A 478 -5.85 16.97 -1.36
N PRO A 479 -5.40 15.93 -0.64
CA PRO A 479 -4.02 15.49 -0.72
C PRO A 479 -3.62 15.03 -2.12
N ASN A 480 -2.37 15.33 -2.48
CA ASN A 480 -1.78 15.01 -3.77
C ASN A 480 -0.28 14.72 -3.59
N ASP A 481 0.19 13.60 -4.13
CA ASP A 481 1.56 13.11 -3.97
C ASP A 481 2.34 13.01 -5.29
N GLY A 482 1.94 13.83 -6.27
CA GLY A 482 2.26 13.66 -7.68
C GLY A 482 0.99 13.46 -8.49
N GLU A 483 0.00 12.83 -7.86
CA GLU A 483 -1.36 12.67 -8.35
C GLU A 483 -2.36 12.89 -7.22
N SER A 484 -3.54 13.42 -7.56
CA SER A 484 -4.57 13.75 -6.56
C SER A 484 -5.34 12.50 -6.15
N TRP A 485 -5.74 12.41 -4.88
CA TRP A 485 -6.43 11.23 -4.35
C TRP A 485 -7.95 11.16 -4.67
N ASP A 486 -8.46 12.02 -5.55
CA ASP A 486 -9.90 12.17 -5.84
C ASP A 486 -10.43 11.32 -7.01
N TYR A 487 -9.56 10.67 -7.76
CA TYR A 487 -9.93 9.90 -8.97
C TYR A 487 -9.40 8.47 -8.89
N PRO A 488 -9.88 7.51 -9.72
CA PRO A 488 -9.65 6.07 -9.55
C PRO A 488 -8.23 5.60 -9.94
N ALA A 489 -7.20 6.32 -9.51
CA ALA A 489 -5.83 5.85 -9.39
C ALA A 489 -5.68 4.98 -8.13
N PRO A 490 -4.67 4.10 -8.00
CA PRO A 490 -4.50 3.24 -6.82
C PRO A 490 -4.64 3.92 -5.45
N LYS A 491 -4.28 5.20 -5.36
CA LYS A 491 -4.33 5.96 -4.11
C LYS A 491 -5.71 6.51 -3.74
N TRP A 492 -6.74 6.31 -4.58
CA TRP A 492 -8.10 6.80 -4.34
C TRP A 492 -8.67 6.37 -2.98
N ILE A 493 -8.26 5.20 -2.50
CA ILE A 493 -8.68 4.68 -1.19
C ILE A 493 -8.16 5.52 -0.01
N LEU A 494 -6.99 6.15 -0.16
CA LEU A 494 -6.50 7.14 0.81
C LEU A 494 -7.37 8.40 0.77
N GLY A 495 -7.84 8.79 -0.42
CA GLY A 495 -8.83 9.86 -0.61
C GLY A 495 -10.16 9.57 0.07
N LEU A 496 -10.61 8.31 0.07
CA LEU A 496 -11.83 7.90 0.79
C LEU A 496 -11.66 8.06 2.31
N TYR A 497 -10.58 7.53 2.87
CA TYR A 497 -10.27 7.70 4.29
C TYR A 497 -10.17 9.18 4.69
N TRP A 498 -9.47 9.96 3.88
CA TRP A 498 -9.30 11.40 4.12
C TRP A 498 -10.64 12.13 4.07
N THR A 499 -11.44 11.88 3.03
CA THR A 499 -12.76 12.52 2.86
C THR A 499 -13.66 12.17 4.04
N ALA A 500 -13.72 10.90 4.43
CA ALA A 500 -14.53 10.46 5.57
C ALA A 500 -14.12 11.15 6.89
N LYS A 501 -12.81 11.31 7.14
CA LYS A 501 -12.31 12.04 8.32
C LYS A 501 -12.64 13.53 8.28
N VAL A 502 -12.50 14.17 7.12
CA VAL A 502 -12.83 15.59 6.94
C VAL A 502 -14.31 15.85 7.16
N LEU A 503 -15.17 15.00 6.63
CA LEU A 503 -16.62 15.14 6.76
C LEU A 503 -17.11 14.80 8.17
N HIS A 504 -16.50 13.81 8.83
CA HIS A 504 -16.96 13.25 10.10
C HIS A 504 -15.81 13.05 11.11
N PRO A 505 -15.17 14.13 11.59
CA PRO A 505 -13.96 14.05 12.40
C PRO A 505 -14.13 13.25 13.71
N ASP A 506 -15.29 13.35 14.36
CA ASP A 506 -15.58 12.63 15.60
C ASP A 506 -15.76 11.13 15.38
N LEU A 507 -16.38 10.74 14.25
CA LEU A 507 -16.61 9.34 13.87
C LEU A 507 -15.33 8.63 13.42
N PHE A 508 -14.35 9.40 12.95
CA PHE A 508 -13.04 8.92 12.49
C PHE A 508 -11.88 9.51 13.31
N LYS A 509 -12.10 9.73 14.61
CA LYS A 509 -11.06 10.26 15.52
C LYS A 509 -9.85 9.34 15.66
N ASP A 510 -10.07 8.03 15.54
CA ASP A 510 -9.05 6.97 15.56
C ASP A 510 -8.25 6.86 14.26
N LEU A 511 -8.73 7.47 13.17
CA LEU A 511 -8.10 7.39 11.87
C LEU A 511 -6.95 8.40 11.74
N ASN A 512 -5.73 7.95 11.51
CA ASN A 512 -4.60 8.81 11.17
C ASN A 512 -4.27 8.66 9.67
N ILE A 513 -4.54 9.71 8.89
CA ILE A 513 -4.39 9.67 7.41
C ILE A 513 -2.93 9.49 7.01
N LYS A 514 -2.00 10.19 7.67
CA LYS A 514 -0.56 10.05 7.41
C LYS A 514 -0.10 8.60 7.65
N LYS A 515 -0.54 7.98 8.76
CA LYS A 515 -0.24 6.58 9.06
C LYS A 515 -0.82 5.63 8.01
N LYS A 516 -2.07 5.85 7.58
CA LYS A 516 -2.70 5.03 6.52
C LYS A 516 -2.00 5.15 5.18
N ALA A 517 -1.57 6.35 4.82
CA ALA A 517 -0.78 6.56 3.62
C ALA A 517 0.58 5.85 3.71
N ASP A 518 1.28 5.92 4.85
CA ASP A 518 2.54 5.18 5.06
C ASP A 518 2.36 3.66 4.97
N GLU A 519 1.34 3.10 5.61
CA GLU A 519 0.98 1.67 5.51
C GLU A 519 0.75 1.26 4.05
N PHE A 520 -0.01 2.07 3.30
CA PHE A 520 -0.29 1.84 1.88
C PHE A 520 0.98 1.88 1.02
N TYR A 521 1.81 2.92 1.19
CA TYR A 521 3.04 3.06 0.43
C TYR A 521 4.06 1.95 0.73
N GLN A 522 4.19 1.55 2.00
CA GLN A 522 5.08 0.45 2.37
C GLN A 522 4.60 -0.87 1.80
N LYS A 523 3.30 -1.17 1.90
CA LYS A 523 2.71 -2.43 1.42
C LYS A 523 2.88 -2.58 -0.09
N PHE A 524 2.45 -1.58 -0.86
CA PHE A 524 2.35 -1.72 -2.31
C PHE A 524 3.57 -1.23 -3.08
N PHE A 525 4.31 -0.25 -2.54
CA PHE A 525 5.45 0.35 -3.24
C PHE A 525 6.78 0.17 -2.49
N GLY A 526 6.75 -0.24 -1.21
CA GLY A 526 7.95 -0.43 -0.38
C GLY A 526 8.71 0.84 -0.05
N ILE A 527 8.02 1.98 -0.04
CA ILE A 527 8.62 3.26 0.35
C ILE A 527 7.92 3.79 1.60
N SER A 528 8.67 4.54 2.42
CA SER A 528 8.10 5.27 3.55
C SER A 528 7.49 6.59 3.05
N ILE A 529 6.42 7.01 3.71
CA ILE A 529 5.77 8.30 3.48
C ILE A 529 6.73 9.50 3.58
N ASP A 530 7.80 9.42 4.38
CA ASP A 530 8.73 10.53 4.54
C ASP A 530 9.55 10.81 3.26
N LYS A 531 9.56 9.87 2.30
CA LYS A 531 10.10 10.08 0.95
C LYS A 531 9.09 10.68 -0.02
N VAL A 532 7.80 10.66 0.34
CA VAL A 532 6.69 11.10 -0.51
C VAL A 532 6.36 12.54 -0.18
N LYS A 533 6.48 13.43 -1.17
CA LYS A 533 6.03 14.81 -1.02
C LYS A 533 4.53 14.90 -1.24
N ILE A 534 3.77 15.02 -0.15
CA ILE A 534 2.33 15.20 -0.20
C ILE A 534 2.01 16.70 0.00
N VAL A 535 1.26 17.27 -0.94
CA VAL A 535 0.63 18.60 -0.80
C VAL A 535 -0.85 18.41 -0.42
N GLY A 536 -1.47 19.41 0.21
CA GLY A 536 -2.85 19.33 0.69
C GLY A 536 -2.94 19.12 2.21
N ASP A 537 -4.17 19.09 2.73
CA ASP A 537 -4.43 19.04 4.17
C ASP A 537 -4.42 17.59 4.67
N ILE A 538 -3.25 16.98 4.92
CA ILE A 538 -3.17 15.57 5.36
C ILE A 538 -3.36 15.36 6.88
N SER A 539 -3.22 16.41 7.68
CA SER A 539 -3.19 16.36 9.15
C SER A 539 -4.56 16.21 9.80
#